data_AF-A0A3N8QQB0-F1
#
_entry.id   AF-A0A3N8QQB0-F1
#
_cell.length_a   1.000
_cell.length_b   1.000
_cell.length_c   1.000
_cell.angle_alpha   90.00
_cell.angle_beta   90.00
_cell.angle_gamma   90.00
#
_symmetry.space_group_name_H-M   'P 1'
#
loop_
_entity.id
_entity.type
_entity.pdbx_description
1 polymer ?
#
loop_
_entity_poly.entity_id
_entity_poly.type
_entity_poly.pdbx_seq_one_letter_code
_entity_poly.pdbx_strand_id
1 'polypeptide(L)'
;MSASVRIYERPLAAAGLKSYRCKGRFGWIMIGATDVDDAMREARRSCAAAKVADLEEWKGERYVPVSFADVLKSAIARSGQ
;
A
#
# COMPACT_ATOMS: atom_id res chain seq x y z
N MET A 1 -14.37 25.10 0.66
CA MET A 1 -14.61 24.23 1.83
C MET A 1 -13.59 23.12 1.80
N SER A 2 -12.53 23.19 2.63
CA SER A 2 -11.56 22.11 2.72
C SER A 2 -12.19 21.00 3.56
N ALA A 3 -12.58 19.90 2.92
CA ALA A 3 -13.00 18.71 3.66
C ALA A 3 -11.79 18.22 4.47
N SER A 4 -11.94 18.13 5.79
CA SER A 4 -10.91 17.54 6.65
C SER A 4 -10.62 16.12 6.19
N VAL A 5 -9.54 15.95 5.43
CA VAL A 5 -9.02 14.65 4.99
C VAL A 5 -8.79 13.82 6.24
N ARG A 6 -9.46 12.67 6.35
CA ARG A 6 -9.36 11.83 7.54
C ARG A 6 -7.91 11.34 7.66
N ILE A 7 -7.42 11.11 8.87
CA ILE A 7 -5.98 10.84 9.07
C ILE A 7 -5.47 9.63 8.26
N TYR A 8 -6.32 8.63 8.02
CA TYR A 8 -6.05 7.43 7.21
C TYR A 8 -6.15 7.66 5.69
N GLU A 9 -6.44 8.88 5.26
CA GLU A 9 -6.39 9.34 3.87
C GLU A 9 -5.14 10.19 3.61
N ARG A 10 -4.19 10.24 4.54
CA ARG A 10 -2.89 10.89 4.36
C ARG A 10 -1.81 9.85 4.05
N PRO A 11 -0.69 10.22 3.40
CA PRO A 11 0.48 9.37 3.32
C PRO A 11 1.11 9.29 4.71
N LEU A 12 1.17 8.09 5.28
CA LEU A 12 1.65 7.85 6.66
C LEU A 12 2.93 7.00 6.69
N ALA A 13 3.59 6.83 5.54
CA ALA A 13 4.90 6.17 5.49
C ALA A 13 6.03 7.09 5.96
N ALA A 14 7.06 6.49 6.56
CA ALA A 14 8.31 7.17 6.84
C ALA A 14 9.01 7.62 5.55
N ALA A 15 9.87 8.64 5.65
CA ALA A 15 10.62 9.15 4.51
C ALA A 15 11.44 8.04 3.82
N GLY A 16 11.42 8.02 2.48
CA GLY A 16 12.09 6.99 1.67
C GLY A 16 11.25 5.74 1.38
N LEU A 17 10.09 5.59 2.02
CA LEU A 17 9.15 4.50 1.74
C LEU A 17 7.93 4.98 0.97
N LYS A 18 7.29 4.07 0.25
CA LYS A 18 5.98 4.29 -0.35
C LYS A 18 4.91 4.03 0.70
N SER A 19 3.86 4.84 0.66
CA SER A 19 2.72 4.71 1.55
C SER A 19 1.65 3.84 0.89
N TYR A 20 1.41 2.68 1.49
CA TYR A 20 0.36 1.75 1.12
C TYR A 20 -0.70 1.68 2.22
N ARG A 21 -1.89 1.21 1.83
CA ARG A 21 -2.87 0.71 2.79
C ARG A 21 -3.52 -0.56 2.26
N CYS A 22 -3.86 -1.48 3.15
CA CYS A 22 -4.56 -2.70 2.79
C CYS A 22 -5.88 -2.80 3.54
N LYS A 23 -6.96 -3.18 2.85
CA LYS A 23 -8.27 -3.37 3.49
C LYS A 23 -8.28 -4.69 4.26
N GLY A 24 -8.29 -4.60 5.58
CA GLY A 24 -8.48 -5.73 6.48
C GLY A 24 -9.93 -5.84 6.98
N ARG A 25 -10.19 -6.86 7.80
CA ARG A 25 -11.51 -7.11 8.41
C ARG A 25 -12.02 -5.93 9.25
N PHE A 26 -11.12 -5.25 9.96
CA PHE A 26 -11.45 -4.22 10.94
C PHE A 26 -11.16 -2.79 10.46
N GLY A 27 -10.79 -2.61 9.19
CA GLY A 27 -10.45 -1.31 8.62
C GLY A 27 -9.14 -1.36 7.83
N TRP A 28 -8.48 -0.21 7.73
CA TRP A 28 -7.27 -0.05 6.95
C TRP A 28 -6.03 -0.36 7.77
N ILE A 29 -5.16 -1.19 7.21
CA ILE A 29 -3.80 -1.43 7.70
C ILE A 29 -2.90 -0.47 6.93
N MET A 30 -2.31 0.51 7.61
CA MET A 30 -1.39 1.49 7.01
C MET A 30 0.02 0.90 6.95
N ILE A 31 0.68 0.97 5.80
CA ILE A 31 1.92 0.24 5.52
C ILE A 31 2.92 1.19 4.84
N GLY A 32 4.11 1.33 5.41
CA GLY A 32 5.26 1.89 4.71
C GLY A 32 6.11 0.76 4.15
N ALA A 33 6.32 0.72 2.84
CA ALA A 33 7.06 -0.36 2.18
C ALA A 33 7.85 0.15 0.96
N THR A 34 8.83 -0.62 0.49
CA THR A 34 9.63 -0.26 -0.70
C THR A 34 8.88 -0.52 -2.01
N ASP A 35 8.06 -1.56 -2.02
CA ASP A 35 7.33 -2.03 -3.19
C ASP A 35 6.07 -2.81 -2.78
N VAL A 36 5.35 -3.30 -3.80
CA VAL A 36 4.07 -4.01 -3.63
C VAL A 36 4.23 -5.33 -2.87
N ASP A 37 5.31 -6.06 -3.11
CA ASP A 37 5.53 -7.37 -2.49
C ASP A 37 5.89 -7.23 -1.01
N ASP A 38 6.74 -6.26 -0.68
CA ASP A 38 7.02 -5.88 0.70
C ASP A 38 5.75 -5.39 1.41
N ALA A 39 4.95 -4.55 0.76
CA ALA A 39 3.68 -4.11 1.31
C ALA A 39 2.72 -5.28 1.62
N MET A 40 2.63 -6.25 0.71
CA MET A 40 1.81 -7.45 0.91
C MET A 40 2.33 -8.36 2.02
N ARG A 41 3.65 -8.43 2.21
CA ARG A 41 4.26 -9.16 3.33
C ARG A 41 3.83 -8.54 4.67
N GLU A 42 3.92 -7.21 4.79
CA GLU A 42 3.50 -6.50 6.00
C GLU A 42 1.98 -6.59 6.23
N ALA A 43 1.18 -6.50 5.15
CA ALA A 43 -0.27 -6.69 5.23
C ALA A 43 -0.61 -8.08 5.80
N ARG A 44 0.07 -9.14 5.34
CA ARG A 44 -0.18 -10.52 5.77
C ARG A 44 0.24 -10.81 7.20
N ARG A 45 1.22 -10.08 7.75
CA ARG A 45 1.57 -10.15 9.18
C ARG A 45 0.42 -9.67 10.07
N SER A 46 -0.35 -8.69 9.59
CA SER A 46 -1.49 -8.12 10.32
C SER A 46 -2.81 -8.84 10.02
N CYS A 47 -2.98 -9.32 8.78
CA CYS A 47 -4.16 -10.04 8.31
C CYS A 47 -3.75 -11.12 7.30
N ALA A 48 -3.68 -12.37 7.74
CA ALA A 48 -3.23 -13.49 6.89
C ALA A 48 -4.05 -13.65 5.58
N ALA A 49 -5.30 -13.20 5.58
CA ALA A 49 -6.19 -13.26 4.41
C ALA A 49 -6.04 -12.07 3.44
N ALA A 50 -5.10 -11.15 3.67
CA ALA A 50 -4.88 -9.97 2.82
C ALA A 50 -4.56 -10.35 1.37
N LYS A 51 -5.25 -9.70 0.43
CA LYS A 51 -5.10 -9.90 -1.02
C LYS A 51 -4.59 -8.62 -1.67
N VAL A 52 -3.87 -8.77 -2.79
CA VAL A 52 -3.41 -7.63 -3.61
C VAL A 52 -4.57 -6.74 -4.06
N ALA A 53 -5.74 -7.31 -4.34
CA ALA A 53 -6.93 -6.56 -4.74
C ALA A 53 -7.42 -5.57 -3.68
N ASP A 54 -7.02 -5.78 -2.41
CA ASP A 54 -7.35 -4.92 -1.28
C ASP A 54 -6.25 -3.89 -0.98
N LEU A 55 -5.16 -3.88 -1.75
CA LEU A 55 -4.00 -3.02 -1.57
C LEU A 55 -4.13 -1.74 -2.41
N GLU A 56 -3.88 -0.60 -1.77
CA GLU A 56 -3.83 0.70 -2.42
C GLU A 56 -2.51 1.41 -2.12
N GLU A 57 -2.01 2.19 -3.07
CA GLU A 57 -0.81 3.02 -2.96
C GLU A 57 -1.18 4.50 -2.99
N TRP A 58 -0.51 5.30 -2.17
CA TRP A 58 -0.59 6.76 -2.24
C TRP A 58 0.05 7.29 -3.51
N LYS A 59 -0.74 7.94 -4.38
CA LYS A 59 -0.26 8.60 -5.60
C LYS A 59 -0.36 10.13 -5.50
N GLY A 60 0.21 10.70 -4.44
CA GLY A 60 0.35 12.14 -4.25
C GLY A 60 -0.88 12.85 -3.70
N GLU A 61 -2.08 12.49 -4.18
CA GLU A 61 -3.35 13.12 -3.77
C GLU A 61 -4.26 12.17 -2.99
N ARG A 62 -4.23 10.89 -3.35
CA ARG A 62 -5.09 9.85 -2.75
C ARG A 62 -4.47 8.47 -2.88
N TYR A 63 -4.99 7.56 -2.07
CA TYR A 63 -4.77 6.13 -2.28
C TYR A 63 -5.56 5.66 -3.49
N VAL A 64 -4.92 4.86 -4.34
CA VAL A 64 -5.53 4.19 -5.49
C VAL A 64 -5.17 2.70 -5.51
N PRO A 65 -6.07 1.82 -5.97
CA PRO A 65 -5.80 0.40 -6.10
C PRO A 65 -4.52 0.12 -6.87
N VAL A 66 -3.69 -0.78 -6.34
CA VAL A 66 -2.48 -1.24 -7.01
C VAL A 66 -2.87 -2.01 -8.27
N SER A 67 -2.28 -1.62 -9.41
CA SER A 67 -2.57 -2.26 -10.69
C SER A 67 -1.73 -3.50 -10.92
N PHE A 68 -2.14 -4.36 -11.85
CA PHE A 68 -1.33 -5.49 -12.30
C PHE A 68 0.06 -5.05 -12.83
N ALA A 69 0.13 -3.89 -13.49
CA ALA A 69 1.40 -3.35 -13.98
C ALA A 69 2.36 -2.99 -12.84
N ASP A 70 1.85 -2.52 -11.69
CA ASP A 70 2.67 -2.18 -10.53
C ASP A 70 3.22 -3.45 -9.84
N VAL A 71 2.42 -4.52 -9.82
CA VAL A 71 2.86 -5.85 -9.37
C VAL A 71 3.99 -6.36 -10.27
N LEU A 72 3.80 -6.32 -11.59
CA LEU A 72 4.83 -6.77 -12.54
C LEU A 72 6.13 -5.97 -12.43
N LYS A 73 6.05 -4.64 -12.33
CA LYS A 73 7.23 -3.78 -12.12
C LYS A 73 7.99 -4.18 -10.85
N SER A 74 7.27 -4.44 -9.76
CA SER A 74 7.86 -4.86 -8.49
C SER A 74 8.55 -6.23 -8.61
N ALA A 75 7.95 -7.18 -9.32
CA ALA A 75 8.54 -8.49 -9.58
C ALA A 75 9.81 -8.41 -10.43
N ILE A 76 9.78 -7.62 -11.53
CA ILE A 76 10.93 -7.45 -12.44
C ILE A 76 12.11 -6.80 -11.70
N ALA A 77 11.85 -5.75 -10.92
CA ALA A 77 12.90 -5.05 -10.18
C ALA A 77 13.68 -5.97 -9.22
N ARG A 78 13.02 -6.99 -8.65
CA ARG A 78 13.66 -7.99 -7.78
C ARG A 78 14.43 -9.06 -8.55
N SER A 79 13.99 -9.42 -9.76
CA SER A 79 14.67 -10.44 -10.57
C SER A 79 16.02 -10.00 -11.15
N GLY A 80 16.28 -8.69 -11.15
CA GLY A 80 17.56 -8.11 -11.57
C GLY A 80 18.53 -7.84 -10.42
N GLN A 81 18.18 -8.22 -9.18
CA GLN A 81 19.06 -8.17 -8.01
C GLN A 81 19.68 -9.53 -7.71
#